data_AF-A0A497G602-F1
#
_entry.id   AF-A0A497G602-F1
#
_cell.length_a   1.000
_cell.length_b   1.000
_cell.length_c   1.000
_cell.angle_alpha   90.00
_cell.angle_beta   90.00
_cell.angle_gamma   90.00
#
_symmetry.space_group_name_H-M   'P 1'
#
loop_
_entity.id
_entity.type
_entity.pdbx_description
1 polymer ?
#
loop_
_entity_poly.entity_id
_entity_poly.type
_entity_poly.pdbx_seq_one_letter_code
_entity_poly.pdbx_strand_id
1 'polypeptide(L)'
;LYGGRIAGEWYPLVLSPLVIAGWRNLVEKYGVRGFRDLYELARRGVDYKYGHPDPLLSNGGVMALLMEFCEAANKTPDQLTVEDVKRPEVLEFVKTIESRAVYYGKSTGFFGSWAAENGPQAISFFSVYESVVVSNSLKARMKWGVELAAVYPSIGVLYSDHPLVMIEAPWVDDWEKLAARELLLFLLQPEIQRLAEKYGFRPVNPLVELDAEIFSEESGVRLRIGVPGLRPPRGEVLEAILTAWVEVRNPGV
;
A
#
# COMPACT_ATOMS: atom_id res chain seq x y z
N LEU A 1 -28.87 14.74 10.29
CA LEU A 1 -28.02 13.66 9.76
C LEU A 1 -28.74 12.36 10.04
N TYR A 2 -29.27 11.69 9.01
CA TYR A 2 -30.08 10.49 9.17
C TYR A 2 -29.21 9.39 9.80
N GLY A 3 -29.47 9.02 11.05
CA GLY A 3 -28.72 8.00 11.81
C GLY A 3 -28.95 6.56 11.34
N GLY A 4 -29.20 6.36 10.04
CA GLY A 4 -29.32 5.04 9.41
C GLY A 4 -27.97 4.57 8.86
N ARG A 5 -27.85 3.26 8.63
CA ARG A 5 -26.72 2.68 7.90
C ARG A 5 -26.76 3.18 6.45
N ILE A 6 -25.77 3.97 6.03
CA ILE A 6 -25.66 4.52 4.66
C ILE A 6 -24.86 3.59 3.75
N ALA A 7 -23.81 2.96 4.26
CA ALA A 7 -22.99 2.02 3.51
C ALA A 7 -23.56 0.61 3.64
N GLY A 8 -24.07 0.06 2.54
CA GLY A 8 -24.62 -1.29 2.43
C GLY A 8 -23.54 -2.34 2.15
N GLU A 9 -23.82 -3.23 1.21
CA GLU A 9 -22.86 -4.21 0.68
C GLU A 9 -21.73 -3.52 -0.10
N TRP A 10 -20.57 -4.16 -0.15
CA TRP A 10 -19.44 -3.68 -0.94
C TRP A 10 -18.79 -4.83 -1.71
N TYR A 11 -18.22 -4.51 -2.86
CA TYR A 11 -17.65 -5.46 -3.79
C TYR A 11 -16.27 -4.98 -4.23
N PRO A 12 -15.20 -5.79 -4.08
CA PRO A 12 -13.89 -5.40 -4.58
C PRO A 12 -13.95 -5.31 -6.11
N LEU A 13 -13.35 -4.28 -6.70
CA LEU A 13 -13.31 -4.13 -8.15
C LEU A 13 -11.97 -4.53 -8.73
N VAL A 14 -10.88 -4.14 -8.08
CA VAL A 14 -9.52 -4.44 -8.50
C VAL A 14 -8.57 -4.39 -7.32
N LEU A 15 -7.52 -5.19 -7.34
CA LEU A 15 -6.58 -5.33 -6.25
C LEU A 15 -5.25 -4.64 -6.56
N SER A 16 -4.69 -3.98 -5.56
CA SER A 16 -3.30 -3.52 -5.57
C SER A 16 -2.70 -3.68 -4.18
N PRO A 17 -1.76 -4.61 -3.96
CA PRO A 17 -1.13 -4.78 -2.67
C PRO A 17 -0.28 -3.56 -2.31
N LEU A 18 -0.24 -3.24 -1.02
CA LEU A 18 0.80 -2.36 -0.49
C LEU A 18 2.15 -3.08 -0.52
N VAL A 19 3.15 -2.41 -1.09
CA VAL A 19 4.52 -2.89 -1.21
C VAL A 19 5.49 -1.81 -0.73
N ILE A 20 6.70 -2.22 -0.37
CA ILE A 20 7.83 -1.31 -0.27
C ILE A 20 8.44 -1.24 -1.66
N ALA A 21 8.31 -0.10 -2.35
CA ALA A 21 9.05 0.16 -3.57
C ALA A 21 10.47 0.61 -3.23
N GLY A 22 11.43 0.23 -4.07
CA GLY A 22 12.79 0.75 -4.01
C GLY A 22 13.45 0.66 -5.38
N TRP A 23 14.61 1.30 -5.53
CA TRP A 23 15.43 1.15 -6.74
C TRP A 23 16.04 -0.25 -6.76
N ARG A 24 15.94 -0.98 -7.88
CA ARG A 24 16.32 -2.41 -7.92
C ARG A 24 17.73 -2.67 -7.35
N ASN A 25 18.70 -1.87 -7.77
CA ASN A 25 20.07 -1.98 -7.29
C ASN A 25 20.22 -1.77 -5.77
N LEU A 26 19.40 -0.91 -5.15
CA LEU A 26 19.41 -0.69 -3.70
C LEU A 26 18.69 -1.83 -2.96
N VAL A 27 17.57 -2.31 -3.51
CA VAL A 27 16.85 -3.48 -2.97
C VAL A 27 17.79 -4.69 -2.94
N GLU A 28 18.51 -4.95 -4.03
CA GLU A 28 19.48 -6.05 -4.13
C GLU A 28 20.71 -5.84 -3.24
N LYS A 29 21.32 -4.65 -3.27
CA LYS A 29 22.49 -4.31 -2.45
C LYS A 29 22.25 -4.54 -0.97
N TYR A 30 21.07 -4.18 -0.47
CA TYR A 30 20.74 -4.27 0.95
C TYR A 30 19.89 -5.49 1.32
N GLY A 31 19.46 -6.30 0.34
CA GLY A 31 18.68 -7.51 0.57
C GLY A 31 17.33 -7.27 1.24
N VAL A 32 16.67 -6.15 0.91
CA VAL A 32 15.41 -5.72 1.56
C VAL A 32 14.26 -6.67 1.20
N ARG A 33 13.65 -7.27 2.22
CA ARG A 33 12.52 -8.21 2.12
C ARG A 33 11.30 -7.78 2.95
N GLY A 34 11.41 -6.70 3.72
CA GLY A 34 10.33 -6.11 4.50
C GLY A 34 10.80 -4.95 5.37
N PHE A 35 9.91 -4.44 6.22
CA PHE A 35 10.19 -3.30 7.10
C PHE A 35 11.27 -3.60 8.13
N ARG A 36 11.41 -4.86 8.57
CA ARG A 36 12.49 -5.27 9.47
C ARG A 36 13.88 -5.04 8.88
N ASP A 37 14.07 -5.23 7.59
CA ASP A 37 15.36 -4.94 6.96
C ASP A 37 15.63 -3.43 6.94
N LEU A 38 14.62 -2.58 6.70
CA LEU A 38 14.76 -1.12 6.80
C LEU A 38 15.15 -0.69 8.21
N TYR A 39 14.49 -1.22 9.24
CA TYR A 39 14.86 -1.01 10.64
C TYR A 39 16.33 -1.39 10.91
N GLU A 40 16.77 -2.57 10.46
CA GLU A 40 18.13 -3.04 10.65
C GLU A 40 19.16 -2.16 9.92
N LEU A 41 18.85 -1.69 8.71
CA LEU A 41 19.69 -0.72 7.99
C LEU A 41 19.84 0.58 8.78
N ALA A 42 18.74 1.11 9.32
CA ALA A 42 18.76 2.34 10.12
C ALA A 42 19.57 2.18 11.41
N ARG A 43 19.42 1.04 12.09
CA ARG A 43 20.18 0.66 13.31
C ARG A 43 21.67 0.53 13.06
N ARG A 44 22.07 0.06 11.88
CA ARG A 44 23.48 -0.06 11.46
C ARG A 44 24.07 1.27 10.97
N GLY A 45 23.28 2.35 10.93
CA GLY A 45 23.73 3.66 10.48
C GLY A 45 23.82 3.80 8.96
N VAL A 46 23.15 2.94 8.19
CA VAL A 46 23.06 3.11 6.73
C VAL A 46 22.23 4.35 6.44
N ASP A 47 22.81 5.28 5.68
CA ASP A 47 22.12 6.48 5.22
C ASP A 47 21.24 6.14 4.00
N TYR A 48 19.99 5.78 4.27
CA TYR A 48 18.96 5.63 3.26
C TYR A 48 17.80 6.58 3.57
N LYS A 49 17.06 6.94 2.52
CA LYS A 49 15.89 7.82 2.61
C LYS A 49 14.63 7.01 2.40
N TYR A 50 13.67 7.16 3.31
CA TYR A 50 12.38 6.48 3.28
C TYR A 50 11.24 7.48 3.08
N GLY A 51 10.03 6.99 2.79
CA GLY A 51 8.83 7.78 2.86
C GLY A 51 7.58 6.97 2.53
N HIS A 52 6.44 7.49 2.96
CA HIS A 52 5.12 6.99 2.60
C HIS A 52 4.13 8.17 2.68
N PRO A 53 2.90 8.04 2.16
CA PRO A 53 1.88 9.08 2.34
C PRO A 53 1.53 9.30 3.82
N ASP A 54 1.11 10.50 4.20
CA ASP A 54 0.61 10.79 5.55
C ASP A 54 -0.57 9.86 5.90
N PRO A 55 -0.47 9.04 6.96
CA PRO A 55 -1.53 8.13 7.39
C PRO A 55 -2.85 8.84 7.74
N LEU A 56 -2.81 10.12 8.13
CA LEU A 56 -4.04 10.88 8.43
C LEU A 56 -4.74 11.40 7.17
N LEU A 57 -4.08 11.36 6.02
CA LEU A 57 -4.59 11.92 4.75
C LEU A 57 -4.77 10.86 3.66
N SER A 58 -4.18 9.67 3.81
CA SER A 58 -4.14 8.68 2.74
C SER A 58 -4.18 7.24 3.25
N ASN A 59 -5.07 6.42 2.68
CA ASN A 59 -5.19 4.99 2.97
C ASN A 59 -3.87 4.22 2.80
N GLY A 60 -3.07 4.54 1.78
CA GLY A 60 -1.77 3.88 1.59
C GLY A 60 -0.79 4.22 2.71
N GLY A 61 -0.88 5.42 3.29
CA GLY A 61 -0.14 5.80 4.50
C GLY A 61 -0.60 5.01 5.72
N VAL A 62 -1.91 4.87 5.90
CA VAL A 62 -2.50 4.04 6.97
C VAL A 62 -1.98 2.60 6.87
N MET A 63 -2.02 2.01 5.68
CA MET A 63 -1.58 0.64 5.45
C MET A 63 -0.07 0.49 5.68
N ALA A 64 0.75 1.47 5.26
CA ALA A 64 2.19 1.46 5.50
C ALA A 64 2.51 1.47 7.00
N LEU A 65 1.93 2.42 7.72
CA LEU A 65 2.13 2.53 9.17
C LEU A 65 1.66 1.26 9.90
N LEU A 66 0.49 0.73 9.54
CA LEU A 66 0.00 -0.54 10.09
C LEU A 66 0.99 -1.69 9.87
N MET A 67 1.55 -1.81 8.67
CA MET A 67 2.52 -2.87 8.36
C MET A 67 3.84 -2.71 9.12
N GLU A 68 4.29 -1.47 9.39
CA GLU A 68 5.44 -1.21 10.25
C GLU A 68 5.20 -1.67 11.69
N PHE A 69 4.02 -1.37 12.26
CA PHE A 69 3.62 -1.87 13.58
C PHE A 69 3.50 -3.40 13.62
N CYS A 70 2.96 -4.02 12.56
CA CYS A 70 2.87 -5.48 12.44
C CYS A 70 4.25 -6.14 12.43
N GLU A 71 5.19 -5.61 11.67
CA GLU A 71 6.58 -6.10 11.60
C GLU A 71 7.33 -5.87 12.92
N ALA A 72 7.09 -4.74 13.59
CA ALA A 72 7.65 -4.43 14.91
C ALA A 72 7.18 -5.43 15.97
N ALA A 73 5.87 -5.71 16.02
CA ALA A 73 5.25 -6.63 16.97
C ALA A 73 5.38 -8.11 16.59
N ASN A 74 5.82 -8.40 15.35
CA ASN A 74 5.83 -9.73 14.74
C ASN A 74 4.45 -10.41 14.79
N LYS A 75 3.41 -9.67 14.38
CA LYS A 75 2.00 -10.09 14.37
C LYS A 75 1.32 -9.61 13.10
N THR A 76 0.42 -10.41 12.55
CA THR A 76 -0.44 -9.97 11.45
C THR A 76 -1.47 -8.94 11.95
N PRO A 77 -2.06 -8.11 11.09
CA PRO A 77 -2.96 -7.05 11.54
C PRO A 77 -4.17 -7.56 12.34
N ASP A 78 -4.70 -8.73 12.00
CA ASP A 78 -5.82 -9.37 12.71
C ASP A 78 -5.45 -9.94 14.09
N GLN A 79 -4.15 -10.09 14.37
CA GLN A 79 -3.60 -10.54 15.67
C GLN A 79 -3.05 -9.39 16.51
N LEU A 80 -2.84 -8.22 15.91
CA LEU A 80 -2.29 -7.05 16.58
C LEU A 80 -3.29 -6.50 17.61
N THR A 81 -2.79 -6.11 18.78
CA THR A 81 -3.60 -5.56 19.87
C THR A 81 -3.21 -4.11 20.18
N VAL A 82 -4.06 -3.38 20.90
CA VAL A 82 -3.75 -2.02 21.34
C VAL A 82 -2.55 -2.00 22.29
N GLU A 83 -2.41 -3.03 23.12
CA GLU A 83 -1.27 -3.22 24.02
C GLU A 83 0.03 -3.38 23.24
N ASP A 84 0.01 -4.13 22.12
CA ASP A 84 1.19 -4.29 21.27
C ASP A 84 1.65 -2.94 20.70
N VAL A 85 0.72 -2.12 20.22
CA VAL A 85 1.01 -0.80 19.63
C VAL A 85 1.69 0.13 20.63
N LYS A 86 1.35 0.02 21.92
CA LYS A 86 1.88 0.87 22.99
C LYS A 86 3.21 0.39 23.58
N ARG A 87 3.71 -0.77 23.17
CA ARG A 87 4.98 -1.32 23.68
C ARG A 87 6.15 -0.41 23.30
N PRO A 88 7.02 0.00 24.24
CA PRO A 88 8.14 0.89 23.95
C PRO A 88 9.05 0.41 22.82
N GLU A 89 9.31 -0.89 22.74
CA GLU A 89 10.13 -1.50 21.68
C GLU A 89 9.47 -1.46 20.29
N VAL A 90 8.13 -1.49 20.24
CA VAL A 90 7.36 -1.38 19.00
C VAL A 90 7.39 0.06 18.51
N LEU A 91 7.14 1.02 19.41
CA LEU A 91 7.21 2.44 19.11
C LEU A 91 8.62 2.84 18.65
N GLU A 92 9.67 2.34 19.30
CA GLU A 92 11.06 2.62 18.92
C GLU A 92 11.40 2.02 17.55
N PHE A 93 10.90 0.83 17.23
CA PHE A 93 11.08 0.22 15.91
C PHE A 93 10.49 1.11 14.81
N VAL A 94 9.22 1.50 14.97
CA VAL A 94 8.53 2.35 13.99
C VAL A 94 9.24 3.71 13.88
N LYS A 95 9.52 4.34 15.02
CA LYS A 95 10.25 5.62 15.08
C LYS A 95 11.63 5.56 14.41
N THR A 96 12.32 4.42 14.52
CA THR A 96 13.62 4.23 13.86
C THR A 96 13.49 4.24 12.34
N ILE A 97 12.48 3.57 11.78
CA ILE A 97 12.19 3.63 10.33
C ILE A 97 11.79 5.05 9.95
N GLU A 98 10.86 5.63 10.70
CA GLU A 98 10.31 6.97 10.44
C GLU A 98 11.35 8.08 10.54
N SER A 99 12.40 7.92 11.36
CA SER A 99 13.53 8.86 11.39
C SER A 99 14.24 9.02 10.04
N ARG A 100 14.05 8.07 9.11
CA ARG A 100 14.57 8.10 7.74
C ARG A 100 13.57 8.67 6.73
N ALA A 101 12.34 8.95 7.15
CA ALA A 101 11.34 9.59 6.31
C ALA A 101 11.84 10.97 5.88
N VAL A 102 11.73 11.28 4.58
CA VAL A 102 12.08 12.58 4.00
C VAL A 102 10.88 13.34 3.47
N TYR A 103 9.75 12.67 3.30
CA TYR A 103 8.52 13.28 2.78
C TYR A 103 7.27 12.45 3.14
N TYR A 104 6.23 13.12 3.63
CA TYR A 104 4.88 12.56 3.79
C TYR A 104 3.92 13.15 2.75
N GLY A 105 3.60 12.38 1.72
CA GLY A 105 2.70 12.82 0.65
C GLY A 105 1.22 12.76 1.06
N LYS A 106 0.36 13.59 0.47
CA LYS A 106 -1.10 13.58 0.78
C LYS A 106 -1.89 12.49 0.06
N SER A 107 -1.27 11.77 -0.88
CA SER A 107 -1.90 10.74 -1.71
C SER A 107 -0.86 9.77 -2.21
N THR A 108 -1.17 8.46 -2.14
CA THR A 108 -0.26 7.37 -2.55
C THR A 108 0.20 7.47 -4.00
N GLY A 109 -0.72 7.74 -4.93
CA GLY A 109 -0.39 7.83 -6.36
C GLY A 109 0.51 9.03 -6.67
N PHE A 110 0.22 10.20 -6.09
CA PHE A 110 1.03 11.41 -6.26
C PHE A 110 2.40 11.28 -5.58
N PHE A 111 2.43 10.71 -4.37
CA PHE A 111 3.67 10.46 -3.64
C PHE A 111 4.60 9.50 -4.40
N GLY A 112 4.10 8.36 -4.87
CA GLY A 112 4.92 7.41 -5.63
C GLY A 112 5.38 7.94 -6.98
N SER A 113 4.53 8.72 -7.67
CA SER A 113 4.95 9.43 -8.89
C SER A 113 6.06 10.44 -8.60
N TRP A 114 5.95 11.22 -7.51
CA TRP A 114 7.01 12.12 -7.07
C TRP A 114 8.31 11.37 -6.76
N ALA A 115 8.23 10.25 -6.04
CA ALA A 115 9.41 9.44 -5.68
C ALA A 115 10.14 8.92 -6.93
N ALA A 116 9.39 8.33 -7.87
CA ALA A 116 9.93 7.86 -9.14
C ALA A 116 10.53 8.99 -9.99
N GLU A 117 9.87 10.16 -10.01
CA GLU A 117 10.30 11.32 -10.78
C GLU A 117 11.56 11.99 -10.21
N ASN A 118 11.82 11.89 -8.90
CA ASN A 118 12.96 12.54 -8.24
C ASN A 118 14.20 11.63 -8.05
N GLY A 119 14.05 10.32 -8.23
CA GLY A 119 15.20 9.43 -8.37
C GLY A 119 15.82 8.93 -7.06
N PRO A 120 16.82 8.03 -7.16
CA PRO A 120 17.45 7.35 -6.02
C PRO A 120 18.19 8.25 -5.04
N GLN A 121 18.58 9.46 -5.47
CA GLN A 121 19.22 10.44 -4.59
C GLN A 121 18.21 11.15 -3.69
N ALA A 122 16.96 11.30 -4.13
CA ALA A 122 15.90 11.93 -3.36
C ALA A 122 15.27 10.97 -2.35
N ILE A 123 15.03 9.71 -2.75
CA ILE A 123 14.40 8.70 -1.91
C ILE A 123 14.88 7.28 -2.30
N SER A 124 15.22 6.47 -1.31
CA SER A 124 15.78 5.13 -1.52
C SER A 124 14.71 4.03 -1.54
N PHE A 125 13.80 4.08 -0.58
CA PHE A 125 12.69 3.14 -0.40
C PHE A 125 11.42 3.90 -0.05
N PHE A 126 10.26 3.40 -0.43
CA PHE A 126 9.00 4.07 -0.15
C PHE A 126 7.79 3.15 -0.22
N SER A 127 6.81 3.34 0.65
CA SER A 127 5.62 2.48 0.69
C SER A 127 4.48 3.03 -0.16
N VAL A 128 4.05 2.24 -1.15
CA VAL A 128 3.02 2.56 -2.14
C VAL A 128 2.25 1.32 -2.56
N TYR A 129 1.20 1.49 -3.37
CA TYR A 129 0.55 0.38 -4.04
C TYR A 129 1.40 -0.16 -5.20
N GLU A 130 1.31 -1.46 -5.47
CA GLU A 130 1.98 -2.13 -6.60
C GLU A 130 1.64 -1.48 -7.95
N SER A 131 0.39 -1.08 -8.16
CA SER A 131 -0.04 -0.37 -9.37
C SER A 131 0.75 0.92 -9.64
N VAL A 132 1.23 1.58 -8.59
CA VAL A 132 2.10 2.77 -8.70
C VAL A 132 3.50 2.39 -9.14
N VAL A 133 4.01 1.22 -8.73
CA VAL A 133 5.29 0.67 -9.21
C VAL A 133 5.19 0.36 -10.70
N VAL A 134 4.17 -0.40 -11.12
CA VAL A 134 3.93 -0.75 -12.54
C VAL A 134 3.87 0.52 -13.40
N SER A 135 3.12 1.54 -12.96
CA SER A 135 2.92 2.78 -13.72
C SER A 135 4.18 3.66 -13.87
N ASN A 136 5.21 3.43 -13.06
CA ASN A 136 6.38 4.30 -12.98
C ASN A 136 7.73 3.61 -13.23
N SER A 137 7.82 2.28 -13.09
CA SER A 137 9.10 1.56 -13.15
C SER A 137 9.86 1.76 -14.46
N LEU A 138 9.18 1.65 -15.60
CA LEU A 138 9.80 1.87 -16.92
C LEU A 138 10.26 3.32 -17.12
N LYS A 139 9.45 4.30 -16.69
CA LYS A 139 9.80 5.73 -16.76
C LYS A 139 11.03 6.02 -15.89
N ALA A 140 11.08 5.41 -14.71
CA ALA A 140 12.20 5.51 -13.79
C ALA A 140 13.48 4.92 -14.42
N ARG A 141 13.40 3.76 -15.09
CA ARG A 141 14.52 3.16 -15.85
C ARG A 141 15.03 4.09 -16.94
N MET A 142 14.13 4.65 -17.75
CA MET A 142 14.49 5.56 -18.84
C MET A 142 15.18 6.83 -18.34
N LYS A 143 14.75 7.37 -17.19
CA LYS A 143 15.28 8.63 -16.65
C LYS A 143 16.55 8.44 -15.82
N TRP A 144 16.59 7.42 -14.97
CA TRP A 144 17.61 7.25 -13.93
C TRP A 144 18.58 6.09 -14.22
N GLY A 145 18.34 5.32 -15.29
CA GLY A 145 19.16 4.15 -15.63
C GLY A 145 18.93 2.95 -14.69
N VAL A 146 17.95 3.04 -13.79
CA VAL A 146 17.57 1.97 -12.87
C VAL A 146 16.06 1.99 -12.65
N GLU A 147 15.43 0.84 -12.78
CA GLU A 147 14.00 0.64 -12.54
C GLU A 147 13.65 0.52 -11.05
N LEU A 148 12.35 0.66 -10.77
CA LEU A 148 11.80 0.36 -9.46
C LEU A 148 11.57 -1.14 -9.32
N ALA A 149 11.62 -1.63 -8.09
CA ALA A 149 11.28 -2.99 -7.70
C ALA A 149 10.37 -2.95 -6.48
N ALA A 150 9.28 -3.72 -6.53
CA ALA A 150 8.37 -3.95 -5.43
C ALA A 150 8.92 -5.06 -4.52
N VAL A 151 9.05 -4.72 -3.24
CA VAL A 151 9.32 -5.66 -2.16
C VAL A 151 8.01 -5.95 -1.46
N TYR A 152 7.60 -7.22 -1.51
CA TYR A 152 6.43 -7.73 -0.79
C TYR A 152 6.89 -8.19 0.59
N PRO A 153 6.46 -7.53 1.69
CA PRO A 153 6.91 -7.88 3.04
C PRO A 153 6.69 -9.35 3.36
N SER A 154 7.67 -9.98 4.00
CA SER A 154 7.66 -11.42 4.27
C SER A 154 6.50 -11.86 5.17
N ILE A 155 6.01 -10.98 6.04
CA ILE A 155 4.83 -11.22 6.89
C ILE A 155 3.53 -11.32 6.07
N GLY A 156 3.48 -10.73 4.87
CA GLY A 156 2.29 -10.66 4.02
C GLY A 156 2.04 -9.25 3.45
N VAL A 157 0.97 -9.12 2.65
CA VAL A 157 0.53 -7.85 2.06
C VAL A 157 -0.93 -7.55 2.38
N LEU A 158 -1.23 -6.27 2.59
CA LEU A 158 -2.59 -5.75 2.59
C LEU A 158 -2.97 -5.33 1.17
N TYR A 159 -4.15 -5.72 0.70
CA TYR A 159 -4.66 -5.33 -0.60
C TYR A 159 -5.56 -4.09 -0.47
N SER A 160 -5.31 -3.08 -1.30
CA SER A 160 -6.33 -2.07 -1.61
C SER A 160 -7.22 -2.65 -2.70
N ASP A 161 -8.50 -2.81 -2.40
CA ASP A 161 -9.48 -3.55 -3.22
C ASP A 161 -10.44 -2.66 -4.02
N HIS A 162 -10.27 -1.33 -3.89
CA HIS A 162 -10.97 -0.29 -4.65
C HIS A 162 -12.48 -0.58 -4.78
N PRO A 163 -13.19 -0.69 -3.66
CA PRO A 163 -14.49 -1.32 -3.64
C PRO A 163 -15.56 -0.40 -4.21
N LEU A 164 -16.55 -0.98 -4.87
CA LEU A 164 -17.84 -0.34 -5.10
C LEU A 164 -18.73 -0.62 -3.89
N VAL A 165 -19.23 0.43 -3.25
CA VAL A 165 -20.13 0.34 -2.09
C VAL A 165 -21.55 0.69 -2.52
N MET A 166 -22.49 -0.20 -2.26
CA MET A 166 -23.92 0.05 -2.47
C MET A 166 -24.42 0.99 -1.39
N ILE A 167 -25.01 2.12 -1.78
CA ILE A 167 -25.52 3.11 -0.83
C ILE A 167 -26.96 2.74 -0.44
N GLU A 168 -27.17 2.52 0.85
CA GLU A 168 -28.46 2.25 1.47
C GLU A 168 -28.94 3.50 2.18
N ALA A 169 -29.59 4.42 1.46
CA ALA A 169 -30.07 5.65 2.08
C ALA A 169 -31.50 6.01 1.62
N PRO A 170 -32.27 6.78 2.42
CA PRO A 170 -33.65 7.14 2.09
C PRO A 170 -33.80 7.94 0.79
N TRP A 171 -32.72 8.58 0.32
CA TRP A 171 -32.68 9.34 -0.93
C TRP A 171 -32.23 8.49 -2.13
N VAL A 172 -31.92 7.21 -1.93
CA VAL A 172 -31.54 6.30 -3.02
C VAL A 172 -32.74 5.47 -3.42
N ASP A 173 -33.25 5.71 -4.63
CA ASP A 173 -34.41 4.99 -5.15
C ASP A 173 -34.04 3.63 -5.78
N ASP A 174 -35.05 2.87 -6.19
CA ASP A 174 -34.82 1.53 -6.73
C ASP A 174 -34.19 1.54 -8.13
N TRP A 175 -34.34 2.62 -8.90
CA TRP A 175 -33.70 2.78 -10.20
C TRP A 175 -32.21 3.08 -10.05
N GLU A 176 -31.83 3.90 -9.08
CA GLU A 176 -30.43 4.18 -8.74
C GLU A 176 -29.73 2.92 -8.22
N LYS A 177 -30.40 2.12 -7.39
CA LYS A 177 -29.87 0.80 -6.95
C LYS A 177 -29.68 -0.15 -8.13
N LEU A 178 -30.63 -0.18 -9.08
CA LEU A 178 -30.51 -0.99 -10.28
C LEU A 178 -29.31 -0.52 -11.13
N ALA A 179 -29.20 0.78 -11.38
CA ALA A 179 -28.09 1.36 -12.13
C ALA A 179 -26.73 1.08 -11.47
N ALA A 180 -26.63 1.14 -10.14
CA ALA A 180 -25.41 0.80 -9.41
C ALA A 180 -25.02 -0.67 -9.58
N ARG A 181 -26.00 -1.59 -9.62
CA ARG A 181 -25.75 -3.01 -9.91
C ARG A 181 -25.32 -3.25 -11.35
N GLU A 182 -25.96 -2.59 -12.31
CA GLU A 182 -25.53 -2.66 -13.72
C GLU A 182 -24.10 -2.14 -13.90
N LEU A 183 -23.76 -1.04 -13.22
CA LEU A 183 -22.39 -0.52 -13.20
C LEU A 183 -21.40 -1.54 -12.59
N LEU A 184 -21.75 -2.16 -11.45
CA LEU A 184 -20.93 -3.21 -10.85
C LEU A 184 -20.69 -4.36 -11.84
N LEU A 185 -21.75 -4.86 -12.49
CA LEU A 185 -21.65 -5.94 -13.47
C LEU A 185 -20.76 -5.55 -14.65
N PHE A 186 -20.92 -4.34 -15.18
CA PHE A 186 -20.07 -3.79 -16.23
C PHE A 186 -18.59 -3.74 -15.81
N LEU A 187 -18.29 -3.20 -14.63
CA LEU A 187 -16.90 -3.08 -14.13
C LEU A 187 -16.23 -4.43 -13.89
N LEU A 188 -17.03 -5.48 -13.64
CA LEU A 188 -16.54 -6.85 -13.46
C LEU A 188 -16.44 -7.64 -14.77
N GLN A 189 -16.83 -7.07 -15.92
CA GLN A 189 -16.66 -7.74 -17.22
C GLN A 189 -15.17 -8.03 -17.52
N PRO A 190 -14.85 -9.19 -18.13
CA PRO A 190 -13.46 -9.56 -18.41
C PRO A 190 -12.66 -8.51 -19.18
N GLU A 191 -13.27 -7.85 -20.15
CA GLU A 191 -12.67 -6.80 -20.97
C GLU A 191 -12.36 -5.51 -20.19
N ILE A 192 -13.21 -5.15 -19.21
CA ILE A 192 -13.00 -3.98 -18.36
C ILE A 192 -11.91 -4.28 -17.31
N GLN A 193 -11.91 -5.49 -16.77
CA GLN A 193 -10.88 -5.97 -15.86
C GLN A 193 -9.50 -6.05 -16.55
N ARG A 194 -9.43 -6.52 -17.80
CA ARG A 194 -8.20 -6.46 -18.63
C ARG A 194 -7.72 -5.03 -18.89
N LEU A 195 -8.66 -4.08 -19.02
CA LEU A 195 -8.29 -2.66 -19.14
C LEU A 195 -7.63 -2.15 -17.86
N ALA A 196 -8.11 -2.57 -16.69
CA ALA A 196 -7.54 -2.17 -15.41
C ALA A 196 -6.10 -2.66 -15.20
N GLU A 197 -5.75 -3.83 -15.76
CA GLU A 197 -4.37 -4.35 -15.74
C GLU A 197 -3.39 -3.36 -16.35
N LYS A 198 -3.77 -2.66 -17.44
CA LYS A 198 -2.92 -1.64 -18.08
C LYS A 198 -2.54 -0.48 -17.15
N TYR A 199 -3.27 -0.31 -16.05
CA TYR A 199 -2.99 0.68 -15.00
C TYR A 199 -2.35 0.04 -13.75
N GLY A 200 -1.88 -1.20 -13.86
CA GLY A 200 -1.18 -1.95 -12.81
C GLY A 200 -2.09 -2.57 -11.77
N PHE A 201 -3.41 -2.62 -12.00
CA PHE A 201 -4.35 -3.22 -11.07
C PHE A 201 -4.62 -4.68 -11.39
N ARG A 202 -4.55 -5.55 -10.37
CA ARG A 202 -4.87 -6.97 -10.53
C ARG A 202 -6.39 -7.15 -10.60
N PRO A 203 -6.91 -7.94 -11.54
CA PRO A 203 -8.34 -8.14 -11.68
C PRO A 203 -8.87 -9.04 -10.56
N VAL A 204 -10.14 -8.83 -10.17
CA VAL A 204 -10.86 -9.69 -9.23
C VAL A 204 -11.70 -10.76 -9.94
N ASN A 205 -11.96 -10.57 -11.24
CA ASN A 205 -12.71 -11.54 -12.03
C ASN A 205 -11.81 -12.78 -12.30
N PRO A 206 -12.17 -13.98 -11.80
CA PRO A 206 -11.34 -15.17 -11.94
C PRO A 206 -11.21 -15.69 -13.38
N LEU A 207 -12.03 -15.18 -14.31
CA LEU A 207 -11.95 -15.51 -15.74
C LEU A 207 -10.90 -14.67 -16.49
N VAL A 208 -10.27 -13.70 -15.82
CA VAL A 208 -9.20 -12.88 -16.38
C VAL A 208 -7.87 -13.42 -15.87
N GLU A 209 -7.09 -13.98 -16.77
CA GLU A 209 -5.70 -14.36 -16.48
C GLU A 209 -4.83 -13.10 -16.39
N LEU A 210 -3.91 -13.08 -15.43
CA LEU A 210 -2.98 -11.97 -15.26
C LEU A 210 -2.06 -11.81 -16.47
N ASP A 211 -1.96 -10.59 -16.98
CA ASP A 211 -1.03 -10.23 -18.04
C ASP A 211 0.43 -10.31 -17.55
N ALA A 212 1.17 -11.28 -18.07
CA ALA A 212 2.56 -11.53 -17.69
C ALA A 212 3.55 -10.51 -18.27
N GLU A 213 3.15 -9.66 -19.21
CA GLU A 213 3.97 -8.52 -19.65
C GLU A 213 3.85 -7.38 -18.64
N ILE A 214 2.63 -7.13 -18.16
CA ILE A 214 2.36 -6.08 -17.17
C ILE A 214 2.87 -6.46 -15.78
N PHE A 215 2.52 -7.66 -15.29
CA PHE A 215 2.94 -8.14 -13.97
C PHE A 215 4.22 -8.97 -14.06
N SER A 216 5.32 -8.31 -14.41
CA SER A 216 6.62 -8.93 -14.63
C SER A 216 7.71 -8.28 -13.80
N GLU A 217 8.84 -8.98 -13.68
CA GLU A 217 10.03 -8.38 -13.08
C GLU A 217 10.49 -7.16 -13.87
N GLU A 218 10.31 -7.11 -15.19
CA GLU A 218 10.66 -5.93 -16.00
C GLU A 218 9.83 -4.70 -15.60
N SER A 219 8.55 -4.88 -15.28
CA SER A 219 7.69 -3.83 -14.72
C SER A 219 7.93 -3.54 -13.23
N GLY A 220 8.93 -4.20 -12.63
CA GLY A 220 9.29 -4.02 -11.22
C GLY A 220 8.42 -4.80 -10.23
N VAL A 221 7.58 -5.72 -10.69
CA VAL A 221 6.63 -6.46 -9.84
C VAL A 221 6.73 -7.97 -10.10
N ARG A 222 5.87 -8.79 -9.49
CA ARG A 222 5.85 -10.24 -9.70
C ARG A 222 4.50 -10.70 -10.21
N LEU A 223 4.49 -11.64 -11.15
CA LEU A 223 3.23 -12.25 -11.62
C LEU A 223 2.48 -12.91 -10.44
N ARG A 224 3.20 -13.72 -9.66
CA ARG A 224 2.69 -14.39 -8.46
C ARG A 224 3.27 -13.75 -7.19
N ILE A 225 2.40 -13.35 -6.28
CA ILE A 225 2.78 -12.87 -4.96
C ILE A 225 2.95 -14.07 -4.04
N GLY A 226 4.20 -14.34 -3.63
CA GLY A 226 4.58 -15.51 -2.83
C GLY A 226 4.41 -15.34 -1.31
N VAL A 227 3.64 -14.33 -0.88
CA VAL A 227 3.38 -14.01 0.54
C VAL A 227 1.87 -13.95 0.77
N PRO A 228 1.39 -14.22 2.00
CA PRO A 228 -0.06 -14.24 2.26
C PRO A 228 -0.69 -12.86 2.11
N GLY A 229 -1.96 -12.85 1.68
CA GLY A 229 -2.83 -11.70 1.84
C GLY A 229 -3.28 -11.57 3.29
N LEU A 230 -3.19 -10.37 3.85
CA LEU A 230 -3.49 -10.10 5.25
C LEU A 230 -4.91 -9.57 5.41
N ARG A 231 -5.52 -9.92 6.54
CA ARG A 231 -6.83 -9.39 6.95
C ARG A 231 -6.65 -8.04 7.66
N PRO A 232 -7.62 -7.13 7.59
CA PRO A 232 -7.55 -5.86 8.29
C PRO A 232 -7.55 -6.04 9.82
N PRO A 233 -7.02 -5.08 10.58
CA PRO A 233 -7.05 -5.09 12.04
C PRO A 233 -8.44 -4.74 12.57
N ARG A 234 -8.62 -4.84 13.88
CA ARG A 234 -9.79 -4.26 14.57
C ARG A 234 -9.72 -2.73 14.53
N GLY A 235 -10.89 -2.08 14.55
CA GLY A 235 -10.98 -0.61 14.51
C GLY A 235 -10.21 0.09 15.64
N GLU A 236 -10.31 -0.42 16.87
CA GLU A 236 -9.59 0.10 18.05
C GLU A 236 -8.06 0.08 17.89
N VAL A 237 -7.53 -0.93 17.19
CA VAL A 237 -6.08 -1.07 16.93
C VAL A 237 -5.65 -0.04 15.89
N LEU A 238 -6.47 0.16 14.86
CA LEU A 238 -6.22 1.18 13.86
C LEU A 238 -6.22 2.59 14.47
N GLU A 239 -7.20 2.90 15.33
CA GLU A 239 -7.23 4.17 16.07
C GLU A 239 -6.00 4.36 16.97
N ALA A 240 -5.57 3.30 17.66
CA ALA A 240 -4.37 3.33 18.49
C ALA A 240 -3.10 3.62 17.65
N ILE A 241 -2.97 3.02 16.47
CA ILE A 241 -1.85 3.27 15.54
C ILE A 241 -1.85 4.72 15.05
N LEU A 242 -3.00 5.24 14.63
CA LEU A 242 -3.13 6.62 14.17
C LEU A 242 -2.88 7.63 15.29
N THR A 243 -3.16 7.26 16.55
CA THR A 243 -2.80 8.07 17.71
C THR A 243 -1.28 8.04 17.95
N ALA A 244 -0.68 6.85 17.95
CA ALA A 244 0.76 6.68 18.14
C ALA A 244 1.60 7.34 17.04
N TRP A 245 1.05 7.49 15.83
CA TRP A 245 1.68 8.17 14.70
C TRP A 245 2.32 9.51 15.07
N VAL A 246 1.62 10.32 15.86
CA VAL A 246 2.07 11.68 16.25
C VAL A 246 3.40 11.64 17.02
N GLU A 247 3.67 10.55 17.74
CA GLU A 247 4.87 10.36 18.57
C GLU A 247 6.05 9.73 17.83
N VAL A 248 5.76 8.94 16.79
CA VAL A 248 6.79 8.15 16.06
C VAL A 248 7.22 8.78 14.74
N ARG A 249 6.40 9.65 14.13
CA ARG A 249 6.74 10.32 12.88
C ARG A 249 8.00 11.18 12.99
N ASN A 250 8.66 11.43 11.86
CA ASN A 250 9.72 12.43 11.79
C ASN A 250 9.11 13.84 11.87
N PRO A 251 9.38 14.64 12.93
CA PRO A 251 8.81 15.98 13.06
C PRO A 251 9.43 16.99 12.09
N GLY A 252 10.55 16.65 11.44
CA GLY A 252 11.26 17.52 10.51
C GLY A 252 10.76 17.45 9.06
N VAL A 253 9.64 16.75 8.82
CA VAL A 253 9.07 16.46 7.50
C VAL A 253 7.59 16.83 7.46
#